data_AF-A0A4U9W8C6-F1
#
_entry.id   AF-A0A4U9W8C6-F1
#
_cell.length_a   1.000
_cell.length_b   1.000
_cell.length_c   1.000
_cell.angle_alpha   90.00
_cell.angle_beta   90.00
_cell.angle_gamma   90.00
#
_symmetry.space_group_name_H-M   'P 1'
#
loop_
_entity.id
_entity.type
_entity.pdbx_description
1 polymer ?
#
loop_
_entity_poly.entity_id
_entity_poly.type
_entity_poly.pdbx_seq_one_letter_code
_entity_poly.pdbx_strand_id
1 'polypeptide(L)'
;MTKQDIVQLMEIQEQARKEDRFRDSQWDLKFHVQVALATQNTAMATIVEKMWAQRVSNPYWIKLHEHIDERSIASWCDDHDEILKALIRKDPHGAKLAMWQHLENTKQMLFNATTDDFEYNADRYLFAENPVIHLDNMATTTK
;
A
#
# COMPACT_ATOMS: atom_id res chain seq x y z
N MET A 1 1.28 18.61 -7.39
CA MET A 1 2.57 18.05 -6.97
C MET A 1 3.72 18.98 -7.31
N THR A 2 4.43 19.41 -6.28
CA THR A 2 5.58 20.32 -6.31
C THR A 2 6.90 19.54 -6.15
N LYS A 3 8.04 20.22 -6.31
CA LYS A 3 9.35 19.63 -5.99
C LYS A 3 9.48 19.31 -4.49
N GLN A 4 8.91 20.16 -3.63
CA GLN A 4 8.92 19.96 -2.19
C GLN A 4 8.16 18.69 -1.81
N ASP A 5 7.02 18.42 -2.48
CA ASP A 5 6.25 17.20 -2.23
C ASP A 5 7.07 15.94 -2.52
N ILE A 6 7.84 15.94 -3.62
CA ILE A 6 8.74 14.84 -3.99
C ILE A 6 9.87 14.66 -2.97
N VAL A 7 10.49 15.75 -2.51
CA VAL A 7 11.55 15.67 -1.49
C VAL A 7 11.02 15.06 -0.20
N GLN A 8 9.83 15.47 0.25
CA GLN A 8 9.18 14.89 1.43
C GLN A 8 8.89 13.39 1.25
N LEU A 9 8.43 12.95 0.08
CA LEU A 9 8.24 11.52 -0.21
C LEU A 9 9.56 10.75 -0.19
N MET A 10 10.65 11.32 -0.72
CA MET A 10 11.98 10.71 -0.66
C MET A 10 12.49 10.57 0.78
N GLU A 11 12.29 11.58 1.62
CA GLU A 11 12.68 11.54 3.04
C GLU A 11 11.88 10.47 3.81
N ILE A 12 10.57 10.37 3.56
CA ILE A 12 9.73 9.31 4.15
C ILE A 12 10.26 7.94 3.73
N GLN A 13 10.58 7.76 2.45
CA GLN A 13 11.08 6.51 1.90
C GLN A 13 12.46 6.13 2.47
N GLU A 14 13.33 7.11 2.72
CA GLU A 14 14.61 6.87 3.37
C GLU A 14 14.43 6.40 4.81
N GLN A 15 13.48 6.98 5.55
CA GLN A 15 13.15 6.52 6.90
C GLN A 15 12.50 5.13 6.88
N ALA A 16 11.65 4.85 5.89
CA ALA A 16 11.02 3.54 5.72
C ALA A 16 12.03 2.39 5.69
N ARG A 17 13.19 2.60 5.04
CA ARG A 17 14.27 1.60 4.96
C ARG A 17 14.91 1.28 6.31
N LYS A 18 14.84 2.17 7.29
CA LYS A 18 15.35 1.92 8.66
C LYS A 18 14.39 1.05 9.47
N GLU A 19 13.11 1.06 9.08
CA GLU A 19 12.02 0.28 9.65
C GLU A 19 11.50 -0.73 8.60
N ASP A 20 12.39 -1.27 7.76
CA ASP A 20 11.98 -2.19 6.70
C ASP A 20 11.38 -3.46 7.30
N ARG A 21 10.29 -3.94 6.68
CA ARG A 21 9.46 -5.07 7.14
C ARG A 21 8.91 -4.89 8.56
N PHE A 22 8.85 -3.66 9.07
CA PHE A 22 8.25 -3.38 10.36
C PHE A 22 6.72 -3.29 10.24
N ARG A 23 6.03 -3.89 11.21
CA ARG A 23 4.57 -3.89 11.29
C ARG A 23 4.05 -2.50 11.67
N ASP A 24 2.91 -2.10 11.08
CA ASP A 24 2.18 -0.88 11.46
C ASP A 24 3.04 0.38 11.49
N SER A 25 3.97 0.45 10.53
CA SER A 25 4.93 1.52 10.45
C SER A 25 4.25 2.85 10.16
N GLN A 26 4.57 3.88 10.95
CA GLN A 26 4.01 5.23 10.73
C GLN A 26 4.47 5.85 9.40
N TRP A 27 5.59 5.40 8.84
CA TRP A 27 6.09 5.91 7.57
C TRP A 27 5.13 5.60 6.42
N ASP A 28 4.42 4.48 6.46
CA ASP A 28 3.46 4.06 5.42
C ASP A 28 2.28 5.04 5.34
N LEU A 29 1.65 5.31 6.50
CA LEU A 29 0.64 6.36 6.62
C LEU A 29 1.14 7.71 6.10
N LYS A 30 2.32 8.14 6.54
CA LYS A 30 2.90 9.42 6.14
C LYS A 30 3.07 9.50 4.62
N PHE A 31 3.51 8.41 3.98
CA PHE A 31 3.66 8.33 2.54
C PHE A 31 2.32 8.53 1.83
N HIS A 32 1.29 7.78 2.20
CA HIS A 32 -0.03 7.88 1.58
C HIS A 32 -0.69 9.26 1.80
N VAL A 33 -0.59 9.82 3.01
CA VAL A 33 -1.09 11.17 3.29
C VAL A 33 -0.34 12.21 2.47
N GLN A 34 0.98 12.08 2.34
CA GLN A 34 1.79 12.99 1.53
C GLN A 34 1.44 12.93 0.04
N VAL A 35 1.20 11.74 -0.52
CA VAL A 35 0.68 11.59 -1.89
C VAL A 35 -0.67 12.29 -2.04
N ALA A 36 -1.57 12.14 -1.07
CA ALA A 36 -2.88 12.81 -1.08
C ALA A 36 -2.75 14.34 -0.99
N LEU A 37 -1.89 14.86 -0.12
CA LEU A 37 -1.60 16.30 -0.02
C LEU A 37 -1.01 16.87 -1.32
N ALA A 38 -0.18 16.10 -2.02
CA ALA A 38 0.42 16.50 -3.29
C ALA A 38 -0.63 16.74 -4.41
N THR A 39 -1.87 16.24 -4.24
CA THR A 39 -3.00 16.54 -5.12
C THR A 39 -3.56 17.96 -4.93
N GLN A 40 -3.15 18.68 -3.88
CA GLN A 40 -3.70 19.97 -3.45
C GLN A 40 -5.21 19.91 -3.14
N ASN A 41 -5.73 18.72 -2.85
CA ASN A 41 -7.09 18.49 -2.42
C ASN A 41 -7.10 18.00 -0.96
N THR A 42 -7.38 18.91 -0.03
CA THR A 42 -7.39 18.62 1.41
C THR A 42 -8.46 17.60 1.81
N ALA A 43 -9.55 17.49 1.04
CA ALA A 43 -10.57 16.47 1.28
C ALA A 43 -10.01 15.06 1.03
N MET A 44 -9.15 14.88 0.01
CA MET A 44 -8.48 13.59 -0.24
C MET A 44 -7.57 13.19 0.91
N ALA A 45 -6.76 14.13 1.42
CA ALA A 45 -5.91 13.88 2.59
C ALA A 45 -6.75 13.48 3.82
N THR A 46 -7.85 14.20 4.07
CA THR A 46 -8.78 13.90 5.17
C THR A 46 -9.37 12.50 5.05
N ILE A 47 -9.73 12.06 3.84
CA ILE A 47 -10.28 10.72 3.61
C ILE A 47 -9.23 9.65 3.93
N VAL A 48 -7.99 9.82 3.45
CA VAL A 48 -6.89 8.88 3.72
C VAL A 48 -6.63 8.74 5.22
N GLU A 49 -6.53 9.86 5.94
CA GLU A 49 -6.33 9.87 7.39
C GLU A 49 -7.48 9.17 8.13
N LYS A 50 -8.73 9.42 7.71
CA LYS A 50 -9.90 8.78 8.32
C LYS A 50 -9.95 7.28 8.05
N MET A 51 -9.65 6.84 6.83
CA MET A 51 -9.58 5.42 6.50
C MET A 51 -8.51 4.72 7.34
N TRP A 52 -7.36 5.36 7.55
CA TRP A 52 -6.32 4.83 8.42
C TRP A 52 -6.74 4.75 9.89
N ALA A 53 -7.37 5.79 10.42
CA ALA A 53 -7.90 5.77 11.78
C ALA A 53 -8.92 4.64 11.98
N GLN A 54 -9.80 4.41 11.00
CA GLN A 54 -10.74 3.30 11.00
C GLN A 54 -10.01 1.95 10.99
N ARG A 55 -9.00 1.77 10.13
CA ARG A 55 -8.14 0.56 10.08
C ARG A 55 -7.53 0.26 11.44
N VAL A 56 -6.86 1.22 12.06
CA VAL A 56 -6.17 1.04 13.35
C VAL A 56 -7.15 0.75 14.49
N SER A 57 -8.36 1.32 14.45
CA SER A 57 -9.40 1.08 15.46
C SER A 57 -10.22 -0.21 15.25
N ASN A 58 -10.07 -0.89 14.11
CA ASN A 58 -10.90 -2.04 13.77
C ASN A 58 -10.44 -3.29 14.55
N PRO A 59 -11.29 -3.88 15.42
CA PRO A 59 -10.93 -5.06 16.20
C PRO A 59 -10.51 -6.26 15.34
N TYR A 60 -11.11 -6.42 14.15
CA TYR A 60 -10.73 -7.48 13.22
C TYR A 60 -9.33 -7.25 12.63
N TRP A 61 -8.98 -6.00 12.33
CA TRP A 61 -7.64 -5.64 11.84
C TRP A 61 -6.57 -5.92 12.89
N ILE A 62 -6.82 -5.51 14.14
CA ILE A 62 -5.93 -5.75 15.28
C ILE A 62 -5.72 -7.27 15.46
N LYS A 63 -6.82 -8.03 15.53
CA LYS A 63 -6.76 -9.48 15.72
C LYS A 63 -6.06 -10.21 14.56
N LEU A 64 -6.29 -9.78 13.32
CA LEU A 64 -5.56 -10.28 12.16
C LEU A 64 -4.04 -10.06 12.34
N HIS A 65 -3.63 -8.86 12.74
CA HIS A 65 -2.22 -8.53 12.89
C HIS A 65 -1.55 -9.34 14.00
N GLU A 66 -2.23 -9.63 15.10
CA GLU A 66 -1.70 -10.48 16.19
C GLU A 66 -1.20 -11.86 15.70
N HIS A 67 -1.80 -12.41 14.64
CA HIS A 67 -1.49 -13.76 14.14
C HIS A 67 -0.47 -13.79 13.00
N ILE A 68 -0.12 -12.64 12.43
CA ILE A 68 0.90 -12.56 11.39
C ILE A 68 2.27 -12.71 12.08
N ASP A 69 3.18 -13.52 11.54
CA ASP A 69 4.58 -13.55 11.98
C ASP A 69 5.32 -12.36 11.35
N GLU A 70 6.21 -11.69 12.09
CA GLU A 70 7.08 -10.63 11.54
C GLU A 70 7.87 -11.10 10.32
N ARG A 71 8.26 -12.38 10.26
CA ARG A 71 8.94 -12.99 9.12
C ARG A 71 8.10 -13.05 7.86
N SER A 72 6.78 -13.00 7.99
CA SER A 72 5.83 -13.01 6.87
C SER A 72 5.61 -11.62 6.29
N ILE A 73 6.11 -10.56 6.94
CA ILE A 73 5.97 -9.19 6.45
C ILE A 73 6.93 -8.96 5.27
N ALA A 74 6.34 -8.68 4.11
CA ALA A 74 7.06 -8.29 2.92
C ALA A 74 7.65 -6.88 3.07
N SER A 75 8.71 -6.58 2.31
CA SER A 75 9.16 -5.20 2.18
C SER A 75 8.22 -4.46 1.23
N TRP A 76 7.66 -3.34 1.69
CA TRP A 76 6.89 -2.42 0.85
C TRP A 76 7.74 -1.28 0.30
N CYS A 77 9.03 -1.21 0.66
CA CYS A 77 9.92 -0.16 0.17
C CYS A 77 10.01 -0.19 -1.36
N ASP A 78 10.15 -1.37 -1.96
CA ASP A 78 10.29 -1.48 -3.42
C ASP A 78 9.01 -1.04 -4.15
N ASP A 79 7.84 -1.38 -3.63
CA ASP A 79 6.55 -0.93 -4.16
C ASP A 79 6.43 0.60 -4.12
N HIS A 80 6.83 1.22 -3.00
CA HIS A 80 6.80 2.67 -2.84
C HIS A 80 7.81 3.39 -3.73
N ASP A 81 8.96 2.77 -4.00
CA ASP A 81 9.92 3.31 -4.97
C ASP A 81 9.31 3.38 -6.37
N GLU A 82 8.55 2.37 -6.80
CA GLU A 82 7.87 2.38 -8.10
C GLU A 82 6.80 3.46 -8.19
N ILE A 83 6.03 3.65 -7.11
CA ILE A 83 5.08 4.76 -6.99
C ILE A 83 5.82 6.10 -7.10
N LEU A 84 6.89 6.28 -6.33
CA LEU A 84 7.68 7.52 -6.31
C LEU A 84 8.33 7.80 -7.68
N LYS A 85 8.88 6.79 -8.36
CA LYS A 85 9.41 6.92 -9.72
C LYS A 85 8.34 7.41 -10.70
N ALA A 86 7.14 6.85 -10.65
CA ALA A 86 6.03 7.29 -11.50
C ALA A 86 5.60 8.73 -11.20
N LEU A 87 5.53 9.10 -9.92
CA LEU A 87 5.26 10.47 -9.49
C LEU A 87 6.35 11.45 -9.98
N ILE A 88 7.64 11.14 -9.82
CA ILE A 88 8.75 11.97 -10.30
C ILE A 88 8.65 12.22 -11.81
N ARG A 89 8.29 11.19 -12.58
CA ARG A 89 8.07 11.28 -14.04
C ARG A 89 6.79 12.02 -14.42
N LYS A 90 5.95 12.39 -13.45
CA LYS A 90 4.60 12.94 -13.64
C LYS A 90 3.73 12.05 -14.53
N ASP A 91 3.86 10.74 -14.35
CA ASP A 91 3.08 9.74 -15.08
C ASP A 91 1.86 9.32 -14.24
N PRO A 92 0.66 9.88 -14.51
CA PRO A 92 -0.53 9.56 -13.73
C PRO A 92 -0.99 8.11 -13.92
N HIS A 93 -0.76 7.53 -15.11
CA HIS A 93 -1.14 6.14 -15.38
C HIS A 93 -0.20 5.18 -14.67
N GLY A 94 1.10 5.42 -14.76
CA GLY A 94 2.11 4.65 -14.03
C GLY A 94 1.93 4.75 -12.52
N ALA A 95 1.62 5.94 -11.98
CA ALA A 95 1.40 6.10 -10.54
C ALA A 95 0.16 5.34 -10.06
N LYS A 96 -0.93 5.37 -10.84
CA LYS A 96 -2.14 4.59 -10.55
C LYS A 96 -1.84 3.09 -10.58
N LEU A 97 -1.12 2.62 -11.61
CA LEU A 97 -0.78 1.21 -11.75
C LEU A 97 0.15 0.73 -10.62
N ALA A 98 1.18 1.50 -10.28
CA ALA A 98 2.10 1.18 -9.19
C ALA A 98 1.38 1.13 -7.82
N MET A 99 0.50 2.09 -7.54
CA MET A 99 -0.31 2.08 -6.31
C MET A 99 -1.26 0.88 -6.27
N TRP A 100 -1.87 0.53 -7.41
CA TRP A 100 -2.72 -0.67 -7.49
C TRP A 100 -1.91 -1.94 -7.24
N GLN A 101 -0.71 -2.06 -7.83
CA GLN A 101 0.17 -3.22 -7.63
C GLN A 101 0.62 -3.35 -6.17
N HIS A 102 0.93 -2.23 -5.51
CA HIS A 102 1.26 -2.19 -4.08
C HIS A 102 0.12 -2.74 -3.20
N LEU A 103 -1.13 -2.35 -3.49
CA LEU A 103 -2.30 -2.86 -2.78
C LEU A 103 -2.50 -4.36 -3.02
N GLU A 104 -2.27 -4.82 -4.25
CA GLU A 104 -2.36 -6.25 -4.58
C GLU A 104 -1.28 -7.07 -3.86
N ASN A 105 -0.03 -6.58 -3.85
CA ASN A 105 1.07 -7.21 -3.10
C ASN A 105 0.76 -7.30 -1.60
N THR A 106 0.21 -6.23 -1.04
CA THR A 106 -0.23 -6.18 0.37
C THR A 106 -1.34 -7.20 0.64
N LYS A 107 -2.35 -7.29 -0.23
CA LYS A 107 -3.42 -8.30 -0.12
C LYS A 107 -2.84 -9.73 -0.14
N GLN A 108 -1.96 -10.02 -1.10
CA GLN A 108 -1.36 -11.35 -1.22
C GLN A 108 -0.50 -11.71 0.00
N MET A 109 0.27 -10.76 0.53
CA MET A 109 1.03 -10.95 1.77
C MET A 109 0.09 -11.30 2.93
N LEU A 110 -0.99 -10.53 3.12
CA LEU A 110 -1.97 -10.79 4.18
C LEU A 110 -2.64 -12.16 4.03
N PHE A 111 -3.05 -12.55 2.81
CA PHE A 111 -3.63 -13.89 2.55
C PHE A 111 -2.66 -15.04 2.81
N ASN A 112 -1.38 -14.86 2.48
CA ASN A 112 -0.36 -15.88 2.74
C ASN A 112 0.04 -15.92 4.23
N ALA A 113 -0.09 -14.81 4.94
CA ALA A 113 0.18 -14.76 6.37
C ALA A 113 -0.94 -15.39 7.21
N THR A 114 -2.15 -15.57 6.66
CA THR A 114 -3.31 -16.17 7.37
C THR A 114 -3.68 -17.58 6.91
N THR A 115 -2.88 -18.22 6.05
CA THR A 115 -3.27 -19.46 5.35
C THR A 115 -3.53 -20.69 6.24
N ASP A 116 -3.09 -20.69 7.50
CA ASP A 116 -3.29 -21.83 8.42
C ASP A 116 -4.70 -21.89 9.04
N ASP A 117 -5.55 -20.89 8.82
CA ASP A 117 -6.93 -20.87 9.34
C ASP A 117 -7.93 -21.39 8.29
N PHE A 118 -8.57 -22.53 8.56
CA PHE A 118 -9.42 -23.27 7.61
C PHE A 118 -10.63 -22.44 7.11
N GLU A 119 -11.17 -21.54 7.93
CA GLU A 119 -12.25 -20.60 7.56
C GLU A 119 -11.80 -19.54 6.54
N TYR A 120 -10.51 -19.18 6.51
CA TYR A 120 -9.97 -18.08 5.66
C TYR A 120 -9.80 -18.49 4.18
N ASN A 121 -9.82 -19.79 3.88
CA ASN A 121 -9.68 -20.28 2.50
C ASN A 121 -10.90 -19.98 1.61
N ALA A 122 -12.10 -19.80 2.19
CA ALA A 122 -13.30 -19.44 1.44
C ALA A 122 -13.24 -17.98 0.93
N ASP A 123 -12.80 -17.06 1.78
CA ASP A 123 -12.63 -15.65 1.42
C ASP A 123 -11.53 -15.46 0.37
N ARG A 124 -10.46 -16.26 0.44
CA ARG A 124 -9.40 -16.24 -0.59
C ARG A 124 -9.96 -16.50 -1.98
N TYR A 125 -10.92 -17.42 -2.13
CA TYR A 125 -11.56 -17.71 -3.41
C TYR A 125 -12.46 -16.56 -3.88
N LEU A 126 -13.23 -15.95 -2.96
CA LEU A 126 -14.14 -14.84 -3.28
C LEU A 126 -13.40 -13.57 -3.74
N PHE A 127 -12.21 -13.31 -3.18
CA PHE A 127 -11.40 -12.12 -3.46
C PHE A 127 -10.15 -12.41 -4.31
N ALA A 128 -10.15 -13.55 -5.04
CA ALA A 128 -9.06 -13.91 -5.93
C ALA A 128 -9.05 -13.10 -7.24
N GLU A 129 -10.23 -12.65 -7.69
CA GLU A 129 -10.38 -11.96 -8.97
C GLU A 129 -10.05 -10.46 -8.86
N ASN A 130 -9.43 -9.91 -9.90
CA ASN A 130 -9.14 -8.47 -9.97
C ASN A 130 -10.43 -7.70 -10.30
N PRO A 131 -10.93 -6.83 -9.40
CA PRO A 131 -12.12 -6.02 -9.69
C PRO A 131 -11.84 -4.91 -10.73
N VAL A 132 -10.58 -4.67 -11.09
CA VAL A 132 -10.12 -3.62 -12.00
C VAL A 132 -9.53 -4.21 -13.29
N ILE A 133 -10.39 -4.92 -14.04
CA ILE A 133 -10.06 -5.69 -15.27
C ILE A 133 -9.20 -4.91 -16.29
N HIS A 134 -9.35 -3.59 -16.40
CA HIS A 134 -8.56 -2.79 -17.35
C HIS A 134 -7.09 -2.60 -16.97
N LEU A 135 -6.71 -2.84 -15.71
CA LEU A 135 -5.33 -2.77 -15.25
C LEU A 135 -4.56 -4.10 -15.45
N ASP A 136 -5.26 -5.24 -15.56
CA ASP A 136 -4.62 -6.55 -15.80
C ASP A 136 -3.78 -6.56 -17.06
N ASN A 137 -4.32 -6.01 -18.15
CA ASN A 137 -3.66 -5.95 -19.46
C ASN A 137 -2.40 -5.06 -19.44
N MET A 138 -2.31 -4.09 -18.52
CA MET A 138 -1.17 -3.18 -18.43
C MET A 138 -0.03 -3.79 -17.61
N ALA A 139 -0.35 -4.57 -16.56
CA ALA A 139 0.66 -5.27 -15.76
C ALA A 139 1.35 -6.40 -16.54
N THR A 140 0.64 -7.10 -17.44
CA THR A 140 1.21 -8.19 -18.26
C THR A 140 2.10 -7.71 -19.41
N THR A 141 1.92 -6.48 -19.89
CA THR A 141 2.67 -5.96 -21.06
C THR A 141 4.10 -5.50 -20.73
N THR A 142 4.49 -5.55 -19.45
CA THR A 142 5.80 -5.07 -18.96
C THR A 142 6.75 -6.21 -18.54
N LYS A 143 6.46 -7.47 -18.93
CA LYS A 143 7.39 -8.61 -18.77
C LYS A 143 8.09 -8.97 -20.06
#